data_AF-A0A7J3RZW8-F1
#
_entry.id   AF-A0A7J3RZW8-F1
#
_cell.length_a   1.000
_cell.length_b   1.000
_cell.length_c   1.000
_cell.angle_alpha   90.00
_cell.angle_beta   90.00
_cell.angle_gamma   90.00
#
_symmetry.space_group_name_H-M   'P 1'
#
loop_
_entity.id
_entity.type
_entity.pdbx_description
1 polymer ?
#
loop_
_entity_poly.entity_id
_entity_poly.type
_entity_poly.pdbx_seq_one_letter_code
_entity_poly.pdbx_strand_id
1 'polypeptide(L)'
;MARAVAIHVVFAKWCPHCVSVIDAMRKVGEELNIPCVLYDIDTPAVEKADELVRAHGDWKPDYLIPQIFIEFDDGTYMHVLTGDPRGVAYTQKLMDSFLQSNLYSALRAKAKASPASI
;
A
#
# COMPACT_ATOMS: atom_id res chain seq x y z
N MET A 1 -7.78 15.09 6.62
CA MET A 1 -7.30 13.71 6.40
C MET A 1 -7.52 12.95 7.69
N ALA A 2 -8.20 11.82 7.60
CA ALA A 2 -8.34 10.86 8.68
C ALA A 2 -6.97 10.25 9.07
N ARG A 3 -6.88 9.49 10.16
CA ARG A 3 -5.63 8.87 10.59
C ARG A 3 -5.47 7.54 9.87
N ALA A 4 -4.28 7.28 9.30
CA ALA A 4 -4.00 5.97 8.73
C ALA A 4 -3.98 4.90 9.82
N VAL A 5 -4.55 3.73 9.54
CA VAL A 5 -4.64 2.61 10.49
C VAL A 5 -4.04 1.32 9.96
N ALA A 6 -3.90 1.16 8.64
CA ALA A 6 -3.24 0.01 8.03
C ALA A 6 -2.75 0.34 6.61
N ILE A 7 -1.72 -0.38 6.17
CA ILE A 7 -1.26 -0.41 4.78
C ILE A 7 -1.60 -1.78 4.23
N HIS A 8 -2.24 -1.84 3.07
CA HIS A 8 -2.64 -3.08 2.41
C HIS A 8 -1.84 -3.22 1.12
N VAL A 9 -1.18 -4.37 0.94
CA VAL A 9 -0.36 -4.64 -0.24
C VAL A 9 -0.86 -5.90 -0.93
N VAL A 10 -1.38 -5.73 -2.14
CA VAL A 10 -1.72 -6.83 -3.05
C VAL A 10 -0.48 -7.20 -3.84
N PHE A 11 -0.07 -8.47 -3.79
CA PHE A 11 1.20 -8.92 -4.35
C PHE A 11 1.16 -10.38 -4.80
N ALA A 12 2.24 -10.83 -5.43
CA ALA A 12 2.54 -12.24 -5.66
C ALA A 12 4.03 -12.51 -5.41
N LYS A 13 4.38 -13.71 -4.95
CA LYS A 13 5.78 -14.06 -4.63
C LYS A 13 6.70 -14.10 -5.85
N TRP A 14 6.16 -14.43 -7.02
CA TRP A 14 6.93 -14.46 -8.27
C TRP A 14 7.17 -13.07 -8.86
N CYS A 15 6.50 -12.02 -8.35
CA CYS A 15 6.55 -10.70 -8.95
C CYS A 15 7.79 -9.92 -8.46
N PRO A 16 8.73 -9.56 -9.35
CA PRO A 16 9.96 -8.86 -8.96
C PRO A 16 9.70 -7.42 -8.49
N HIS A 17 8.58 -6.82 -8.89
CA HIS A 17 8.16 -5.49 -8.42
C HIS A 17 7.70 -5.52 -6.96
N CYS A 18 7.15 -6.66 -6.52
CA CYS A 18 6.53 -6.77 -5.20
C CYS A 18 7.56 -6.79 -4.07
N VAL A 19 8.74 -7.39 -4.29
CA VAL A 19 9.76 -7.55 -3.25
C VAL A 19 10.20 -6.19 -2.68
N SER A 20 10.61 -5.25 -3.53
CA SER A 20 11.05 -3.93 -3.07
C SER A 20 9.91 -3.09 -2.49
N VAL A 21 8.70 -3.25 -3.03
CA VAL A 21 7.51 -2.54 -2.57
C VAL A 21 7.08 -3.01 -1.19
N ILE A 22 7.07 -4.32 -0.92
CA ILE A 22 6.71 -4.87 0.39
C ILE A 22 7.67 -4.37 1.47
N ASP A 23 8.98 -4.42 1.20
CA ASP A 23 9.98 -3.94 2.15
C ASP A 23 9.85 -2.44 2.42
N ALA A 24 9.56 -1.64 1.39
CA ALA A 24 9.27 -0.22 1.57
C ALA A 24 8.01 0.01 2.41
N MET A 25 6.92 -0.70 2.12
CA MET A 25 5.65 -0.52 2.85
C MET A 25 5.71 -1.02 4.29
N ARG A 26 6.52 -2.03 4.59
CA ARG A 26 6.80 -2.43 5.98
C ARG A 26 7.48 -1.31 6.76
N LYS A 27 8.52 -0.70 6.18
CA LYS A 27 9.20 0.46 6.80
C LYS A 27 8.25 1.64 6.98
N VAL A 28 7.39 1.90 6.00
CA VAL A 28 6.37 2.94 6.13
C VAL A 28 5.38 2.61 7.25
N GLY A 29 4.93 1.35 7.36
CA GLY A 29 4.08 0.90 8.46
C GLY A 29 4.73 1.11 9.82
N GLU A 30 6.00 0.74 9.97
CA GLU A 30 6.80 0.97 11.18
C GLU A 30 6.91 2.46 11.52
N GLU A 31 7.24 3.32 10.53
CA GLU A 31 7.34 4.77 10.72
C GLU A 31 6.02 5.43 11.13
N LEU A 32 4.90 4.89 10.65
CA LEU A 32 3.56 5.38 10.94
C LEU A 32 2.92 4.66 12.15
N ASN A 33 3.59 3.65 12.71
CA ASN A 33 3.08 2.77 13.75
C ASN A 33 1.73 2.12 13.39
N ILE A 34 1.63 1.56 12.18
CA ILE A 34 0.46 0.84 11.66
C ILE A 34 0.87 -0.49 11.01
N PRO A 35 -0.01 -1.52 11.04
CA PRO A 35 0.26 -2.79 10.38
C PRO A 35 0.39 -2.65 8.85
N CYS A 36 1.23 -3.50 8.27
CA CYS A 36 1.32 -3.73 6.83
C CYS A 36 0.75 -5.13 6.53
N VAL A 37 -0.45 -5.17 5.97
CA VAL A 37 -1.22 -6.38 5.64
C VAL A 37 -0.94 -6.79 4.19
N LEU A 38 -0.56 -8.05 4.00
CA LEU A 38 -0.14 -8.58 2.70
C LEU A 38 -1.15 -9.57 2.15
N TYR A 39 -1.55 -9.39 0.89
CA TYR A 39 -2.50 -10.24 0.18
C TYR A 39 -1.80 -10.89 -1.01
N ASP A 40 -1.40 -12.15 -0.84
CA ASP A 40 -0.76 -12.96 -1.89
C ASP A 40 -1.85 -13.52 -2.81
N ILE A 41 -1.88 -13.08 -4.07
CA ILE A 41 -2.91 -13.49 -5.05
C ILE A 41 -2.79 -14.95 -5.47
N ASP A 42 -1.66 -15.62 -5.14
CA ASP A 42 -1.49 -17.06 -5.36
C ASP A 42 -2.01 -17.90 -4.18
N THR A 43 -2.71 -17.29 -3.22
CA THR A 43 -3.25 -17.94 -2.01
C THR A 43 -4.74 -17.62 -1.84
N PRO A 44 -5.44 -18.23 -0.86
CA PRO A 44 -6.84 -17.86 -0.58
C PRO A 44 -7.06 -16.38 -0.24
N ALA A 45 -6.00 -15.61 0.05
CA ALA A 45 -6.08 -14.16 0.22
C ALA A 45 -6.51 -13.42 -1.06
N VAL A 46 -6.48 -14.08 -2.23
CA VAL A 46 -6.91 -13.51 -3.51
C VAL A 46 -8.34 -12.98 -3.49
N GLU A 47 -9.26 -13.61 -2.75
CA GLU A 47 -10.64 -13.13 -2.66
C GLU A 47 -10.70 -11.74 -2.03
N LYS A 48 -9.92 -11.51 -0.96
CA LYS A 48 -9.79 -10.20 -0.32
C LYS A 48 -8.99 -9.21 -1.14
N ALA A 49 -7.95 -9.66 -1.85
CA ALA A 49 -7.23 -8.83 -2.79
C ALA A 49 -8.16 -8.28 -3.88
N ASP A 50 -8.97 -9.16 -4.49
CA ASP A 50 -9.91 -8.82 -5.53
C ASP A 50 -11.00 -7.86 -5.05
N GLU A 51 -11.58 -8.10 -3.87
CA GLU A 51 -12.55 -7.18 -3.25
C GLU A 51 -11.95 -5.78 -3.10
N LEU A 52 -10.73 -5.70 -2.54
CA LEU A 52 -10.02 -4.44 -2.30
C LEU A 52 -9.72 -3.70 -3.60
N VAL A 53 -9.17 -4.39 -4.61
CA VAL A 53 -8.82 -3.80 -5.91
C VAL A 53 -10.08 -3.37 -6.67
N ARG A 54 -11.17 -4.16 -6.64
CA ARG A 54 -12.45 -3.78 -7.27
C ARG A 54 -13.06 -2.53 -6.67
N ALA A 55 -12.98 -2.38 -5.35
CA ALA A 55 -13.61 -1.27 -4.66
C ALA A 55 -12.77 0.03 -4.73
N HIS A 56 -11.44 -0.08 -4.71
CA HIS A 56 -10.58 1.06 -4.46
C HIS A 56 -9.38 1.21 -5.41
N GLY A 57 -9.08 0.21 -6.22
CA GLY A 57 -7.84 0.16 -7.01
C GLY A 57 -8.05 0.15 -8.52
N ASP A 58 -6.98 -0.20 -9.22
CA ASP A 58 -6.96 -0.32 -10.68
C ASP A 58 -7.46 -1.72 -11.10
N TRP A 59 -8.76 -1.96 -10.95
CA TRP A 59 -9.36 -3.23 -11.33
C TRP A 59 -9.42 -3.42 -12.84
N LYS A 60 -8.99 -4.60 -13.27
CA LYS A 60 -9.25 -5.22 -14.57
C LYS A 60 -9.06 -6.74 -14.42
N PRO A 61 -9.60 -7.57 -15.33
CA PRO A 61 -9.48 -9.03 -15.23
C PRO A 61 -8.05 -9.55 -15.01
N ASP A 62 -7.03 -8.85 -15.54
CA ASP A 62 -5.61 -9.11 -15.32
C ASP A 62 -4.91 -7.89 -14.70
N TYR A 63 -5.37 -7.45 -13.53
CA TYR A 63 -4.85 -6.25 -12.90
C TYR A 63 -3.35 -6.35 -12.59
N LEU A 64 -2.68 -5.20 -12.62
CA LEU A 64 -1.26 -5.13 -12.33
C LEU A 64 -1.03 -5.19 -10.83
N ILE A 65 0.05 -5.86 -10.43
CA ILE A 65 0.56 -5.90 -9.07
C ILE A 65 2.00 -5.37 -9.03
N PRO A 66 2.47 -4.83 -7.90
CA PRO A 66 1.74 -4.66 -6.64
C PRO A 66 0.69 -3.54 -6.71
N GLN A 67 -0.35 -3.62 -5.89
CA GLN A 67 -1.21 -2.47 -5.57
C GLN A 67 -1.17 -2.17 -4.08
N ILE A 68 -1.12 -0.88 -3.75
CA ILE A 68 -0.95 -0.40 -2.37
C ILE A 68 -2.11 0.48 -1.98
N PHE A 69 -2.67 0.22 -0.80
CA PHE A 69 -3.77 1.00 -0.22
C PHE A 69 -3.44 1.43 1.20
N ILE A 70 -3.98 2.57 1.61
CA ILE A 70 -3.98 3.05 2.98
C ILE A 70 -5.41 3.04 3.48
N GLU A 71 -5.66 2.32 4.57
CA GLU A 71 -6.91 2.37 5.32
C GLU A 71 -6.84 3.51 6.34
N PHE A 72 -7.94 4.23 6.49
CA PHE A 72 -8.11 5.29 7.47
C PHE A 72 -9.13 4.90 8.56
N ASP A 73 -9.02 5.55 9.72
CA ASP A 73 -9.90 5.30 10.88
C ASP A 73 -11.37 5.66 10.67
N ASP A 74 -11.71 6.39 9.60
CA ASP A 74 -13.08 6.63 9.16
C ASP A 74 -13.62 5.53 8.22
N GLY A 75 -12.86 4.46 8.00
CA GLY A 75 -13.20 3.34 7.13
C GLY A 75 -12.96 3.60 5.64
N THR A 76 -12.41 4.76 5.28
CA THR A 76 -12.06 5.05 3.88
C THR A 76 -10.72 4.40 3.50
N TYR A 77 -10.61 4.05 2.22
CA TYR A 77 -9.38 3.56 1.61
C TYR A 77 -8.89 4.55 0.56
N MET A 78 -7.58 4.71 0.47
CA MET A 78 -6.92 5.44 -0.59
C MET A 78 -5.92 4.55 -1.29
N HIS A 79 -6.04 4.46 -2.61
CA HIS A 79 -5.08 3.79 -3.46
C HIS A 79 -3.87 4.70 -3.71
N VAL A 80 -2.67 4.15 -3.52
CA VAL A 80 -1.42 4.89 -3.50
C VAL A 80 -0.55 4.58 -4.71
N LEU A 81 -0.52 3.33 -5.12
CA LEU A 81 0.39 2.86 -6.16
C LEU A 81 -0.15 1.61 -6.83
N THR A 82 0.04 1.55 -8.14
CA THR A 82 -0.02 0.32 -8.95
C THR A 82 1.34 0.11 -9.60
N GLY A 83 1.79 -1.13 -9.66
CA GLY A 83 3.02 -1.52 -10.36
C GLY A 83 3.01 -1.07 -11.82
N ASP A 84 4.18 -0.61 -12.29
CA ASP A 84 4.32 -0.07 -13.63
C ASP A 84 4.75 -1.15 -14.64
N PRO A 85 4.00 -1.39 -15.72
CA PRO A 85 4.31 -2.45 -16.68
C PRO A 85 5.60 -2.21 -17.47
N ARG A 86 6.17 -0.99 -17.41
CA ARG A 86 7.47 -0.66 -18.03
C ARG A 86 8.67 -1.22 -17.24
N GLY A 87 8.43 -1.77 -16.04
CA GLY A 87 9.43 -2.53 -15.28
C GLY A 87 9.72 -1.99 -13.87
N VAL A 88 10.53 -2.77 -13.13
CA VAL A 88 10.81 -2.54 -11.70
C VAL A 88 11.34 -1.14 -11.42
N ALA A 89 12.22 -0.61 -12.29
CA ALA A 89 12.78 0.74 -12.12
C ALA A 89 11.72 1.84 -12.17
N TYR A 90 10.65 1.69 -12.97
CA TYR A 90 9.55 2.65 -13.01
C TYR A 90 8.67 2.54 -11.77
N THR A 91 8.43 1.31 -11.30
CA THR A 91 7.71 1.09 -10.03
C THR A 91 8.48 1.69 -8.85
N GLN A 92 9.81 1.57 -8.83
CA GLN A 92 10.64 2.21 -7.82
C GLN A 92 10.52 3.73 -7.86
N LYS A 93 10.51 4.35 -9.05
CA LYS A 93 10.29 5.81 -9.17
C LYS A 93 8.93 6.26 -8.65
N LEU A 94 7.87 5.49 -8.87
CA LEU A 94 6.55 5.76 -8.30
C LEU A 94 6.60 5.69 -6.77
N MET A 95 7.29 4.68 -6.23
CA MET A 95 7.50 4.55 -4.79
C MET A 95 8.27 5.74 -4.21
N ASP A 96 9.39 6.12 -4.84
CA ASP A 96 10.21 7.25 -4.39
C ASP A 96 9.41 8.56 -4.43
N SER A 97 8.58 8.74 -5.47
CA SER A 97 7.69 9.89 -5.60
C SER A 97 6.66 9.93 -4.48
N PHE A 98 6.07 8.78 -4.11
CA PHE A 98 5.17 8.68 -2.97
C PHE A 98 5.87 9.06 -1.65
N LEU A 99 7.06 8.52 -1.40
CA LEU A 99 7.84 8.81 -0.18
C LEU A 99 8.29 10.28 -0.08
N GLN A 100 8.38 10.99 -1.20
CA GLN A 100 8.71 12.42 -1.24
C GLN A 100 7.46 13.32 -1.26
N SER A 101 6.26 12.73 -1.30
CA SER A 101 5.02 13.48 -1.48
C SER A 101 4.59 14.24 -0.22
N ASN A 102 3.81 15.31 -0.46
CA ASN A 102 3.10 16.03 0.62
C ASN A 102 2.11 15.10 1.34
N LEU A 103 1.56 14.10 0.65
CA LEU A 103 0.68 13.10 1.22
C LEU A 103 1.42 12.30 2.30
N TYR A 104 2.58 11.72 1.98
CA TYR A 104 3.35 10.97 2.95
C TYR A 104 3.82 11.82 4.13
N SER A 105 4.24 13.05 3.85
CA SER A 105 4.58 14.02 4.89
C SER A 105 3.41 14.29 5.85
N ALA A 106 2.19 14.43 5.32
CA ALA A 106 0.98 14.64 6.12
C ALA A 106 0.61 13.39 6.96
N LEU A 107 0.76 12.19 6.39
CA LEU A 107 0.56 10.92 7.11
C LEU A 107 1.50 10.82 8.31
N ARG A 108 2.79 11.09 8.11
CA ARG A 108 3.79 11.10 9.18
C ARG A 108 3.49 12.13 10.26
N ALA A 109 3.08 13.34 9.87
CA ALA A 109 2.72 14.38 10.83
C ALA A 109 1.54 13.95 11.73
N LYS A 110 0.53 13.30 11.15
CA LYS A 110 -0.63 12.79 11.90
C LYS A 110 -0.31 11.60 12.80
N ALA A 111 0.54 10.67 12.35
CA ALA A 111 1.01 9.57 13.18
C ALA A 111 1.72 10.08 14.44
N LYS A 112 2.61 11.08 14.30
CA LYS A 112 3.31 11.70 15.43
C LYS A 112 2.39 12.45 16.40
N ALA A 113 1.32 13.04 15.88
CA ALA A 113 0.35 13.80 16.69
C ALA A 113 -0.61 12.90 17.50
N SER A 114 -0.66 11.60 17.21
CA SER A 114 -1.53 10.63 17.86
C SER A 114 -0.67 9.65 18.67
N PRO A 115 -0.25 9.99 19.90
CA PRO A 115 0.51 9.06 20.72
C PRO A 115 -0.34 7.80 20.93
N ALA A 116 0.28 6.63 20.73
CA ALA A 116 -0.35 5.34 21.00
C ALA A 116 -0.93 5.37 22.42
N SER A 117 -2.24 5.14 22.55
CA SER A 117 -2.84 4.88 23.85
C SER A 117 -2.20 3.59 24.38
N ILE A 118 -1.37 3.75 25.41
CA ILE A 118 -0.77 2.66 26.20
C ILE A 118 -1.87 1.95 26.98
#